data_AF-A0AAT9GIC4-F1
#
_entry.id   AF-A0AAT9GIC4-F1
#
_cell.length_a   1.000
_cell.length_b   1.000
_cell.length_c   1.000
_cell.angle_alpha   90.00
_cell.angle_beta   90.00
_cell.angle_gamma   90.00
#
_symmetry.space_group_name_H-M   'P 1'
#
loop_
_entity.id
_entity.type
_entity.pdbx_description
1 polymer ?
#
loop_
_entity_poly.entity_id
_entity_poly.type
_entity_poly.pdbx_seq_one_letter_code
_entity_poly.pdbx_strand_id
1 'polypeptide(L)'
;MRCLLTLLIAVCLFTACQSGEKKESTNDQTSDSLIVDLHPLPDIKKVDSIDMHFFPDINDQKVYTRLGVNDTGFIHQITISEMMNGFAVNPSCEYDTKFFCFAGGQIVKTLYVAAQKDSCHYIGYIKSGGVAVKIKMSDSTALFINQLRKKSR
;
A
#
# COMPACT_ATOMS: atom_id res chain seq x y z
N MET A 1 46.15 24.36 -44.12
CA MET A 1 45.68 23.20 -44.91
C MET A 1 46.08 21.93 -44.17
N ARG A 2 45.11 21.00 -44.00
CA ARG A 2 45.30 19.55 -43.75
C ARG A 2 45.93 19.19 -42.39
N CYS A 3 45.31 18.51 -41.45
CA CYS A 3 44.12 17.66 -41.47
C CYS A 3 43.50 17.65 -40.06
N LEU A 4 42.33 18.29 -39.91
CA LEU A 4 41.25 17.69 -39.13
C LEU A 4 40.94 16.35 -39.82
N LEU A 5 41.23 15.18 -39.24
CA LEU A 5 40.52 13.92 -39.54
C LEU A 5 41.02 12.70 -38.72
N THR A 6 41.20 12.83 -37.41
CA THR A 6 41.46 11.66 -36.53
C THR A 6 40.38 11.49 -35.45
N LEU A 7 39.15 11.88 -35.79
CA LEU A 7 37.95 11.75 -34.96
C LEU A 7 37.05 10.66 -35.56
N LEU A 8 37.46 9.38 -35.55
CA LEU A 8 36.63 8.27 -36.05
C LEU A 8 37.17 6.84 -35.79
N ILE A 9 37.79 6.54 -34.64
CA ILE A 9 38.15 5.13 -34.31
C ILE A 9 38.02 4.86 -32.80
N ALA A 10 36.83 5.03 -32.23
CA ALA A 10 36.57 4.65 -30.83
C ALA A 10 35.12 4.19 -30.57
N VAL A 11 34.39 3.76 -31.61
CA VAL A 11 33.03 3.22 -31.48
C VAL A 11 32.92 1.99 -32.37
N CYS A 12 33.42 0.83 -31.92
CA CYS A 12 33.16 -0.46 -32.58
C CYS A 12 33.47 -1.72 -31.73
N LEU A 13 33.68 -1.62 -30.41
CA LEU A 13 34.09 -2.78 -29.59
C LEU A 13 33.04 -3.34 -28.61
N PHE A 14 31.74 -3.07 -28.81
CA PHE A 14 30.71 -3.61 -27.89
C PHE A 14 29.57 -4.44 -28.51
N THR A 15 29.70 -4.92 -29.75
CA THR A 15 28.71 -5.86 -30.29
C THR A 15 29.36 -6.98 -31.09
N ALA A 16 29.64 -8.11 -30.41
CA ALA A 16 29.32 -9.47 -30.87
C ALA A 16 30.26 -10.51 -30.25
N CYS A 17 29.88 -11.03 -29.08
CA CYS A 17 30.18 -12.41 -28.71
C CYS A 17 28.83 -13.07 -28.42
N GLN A 18 28.21 -13.61 -29.48
CA GLN A 18 27.15 -14.60 -29.34
C GLN A 18 27.82 -15.93 -28.98
N SER A 19 27.76 -16.32 -27.70
CA SER A 19 27.85 -17.74 -27.35
C SER A 19 26.44 -18.30 -27.34
N GLY A 20 26.26 -19.44 -28.03
CA GLY A 20 25.04 -20.20 -27.97
C GLY A 20 24.75 -20.70 -26.57
N GLU A 21 23.48 -20.92 -26.26
CA GLU A 21 22.93 -22.27 -26.09
C GLU A 21 21.42 -22.20 -25.88
N LYS A 22 20.77 -23.19 -26.45
CA LYS A 22 19.33 -23.45 -26.49
C LYS A 22 18.92 -24.05 -25.14
N LYS A 23 18.02 -23.39 -24.39
CA LYS A 23 17.24 -23.99 -23.28
C LYS A 23 15.88 -23.29 -23.22
N GLU A 24 14.88 -23.97 -23.77
CA GLU A 24 13.77 -24.56 -23.00
C GLU A 24 12.77 -23.50 -22.55
N SER A 25 11.65 -23.50 -23.26
CA SER A 25 10.41 -22.84 -22.93
C SER A 25 9.86 -23.46 -21.63
N THR A 26 10.41 -23.08 -20.49
CA THR A 26 9.77 -23.37 -19.20
C THR A 26 8.65 -22.35 -19.05
N ASN A 27 7.46 -22.84 -19.37
CA ASN A 27 6.19 -22.35 -18.90
C ASN A 27 6.29 -22.21 -17.37
N ASP A 28 6.55 -21.01 -16.86
CA ASP A 28 6.44 -20.75 -15.44
C ASP A 28 5.91 -19.34 -15.19
N GLN A 29 4.79 -19.36 -14.47
CA GLN A 29 4.19 -18.29 -13.72
C GLN A 29 3.67 -17.13 -14.55
N THR A 30 2.38 -17.24 -14.88
CA THR A 30 1.44 -16.13 -14.79
C THR A 30 1.76 -15.34 -13.52
N SER A 31 2.63 -14.34 -13.66
CA SER A 31 2.69 -13.25 -12.72
C SER A 31 1.32 -12.61 -12.82
N ASP A 32 0.41 -13.04 -11.95
CA ASP A 32 -0.75 -12.27 -11.55
C ASP A 32 -0.19 -10.97 -10.97
N SER A 33 0.25 -10.08 -11.86
CA SER A 33 0.48 -8.70 -11.53
C SER A 33 -0.91 -8.19 -11.22
N LEU A 34 -1.29 -8.29 -9.94
CA LEU A 34 -2.40 -7.54 -9.37
C LEU A 34 -2.20 -6.12 -9.86
N ILE A 35 -2.99 -5.74 -10.87
CA ILE A 35 -2.91 -4.42 -11.48
C ILE A 35 -3.30 -3.47 -10.35
N VAL A 36 -2.30 -2.81 -9.78
CA VAL A 36 -2.52 -1.79 -8.75
C VAL A 36 -3.28 -0.68 -9.45
N ASP A 37 -4.52 -0.48 -9.02
CA ASP A 37 -5.36 0.59 -9.52
C ASP A 37 -4.78 1.91 -8.97
N LEU A 38 -4.01 2.63 -9.78
CA LEU A 38 -3.37 3.89 -9.40
C LEU A 38 -4.32 5.09 -9.49
N HIS A 39 -5.63 4.86 -9.60
CA HIS A 39 -6.58 5.96 -9.57
C HIS A 39 -6.65 6.55 -8.15
N PRO A 40 -6.69 7.89 -8.02
CA PRO A 40 -6.85 8.55 -6.73
C PRO A 40 -8.08 8.01 -6.01
N LEU A 41 -7.92 7.67 -4.73
CA LEU A 41 -9.02 7.17 -3.92
C LEU A 41 -10.08 8.27 -3.76
N PRO A 42 -11.38 7.90 -3.79
CA PRO A 42 -12.41 8.86 -3.46
C PRO A 42 -12.26 9.30 -2.00
N ASP A 43 -12.33 10.61 -1.77
CA ASP A 43 -12.46 11.15 -0.42
C ASP A 43 -13.62 10.47 0.30
N ILE A 44 -13.38 9.95 1.51
CA ILE A 44 -14.44 9.37 2.34
C ILE A 44 -15.08 10.51 3.13
N LYS A 45 -15.93 11.28 2.44
CA LYS A 45 -16.60 12.44 3.05
C LYS A 45 -17.67 11.97 4.04
N LYS A 46 -17.79 12.69 5.15
CA LYS A 46 -18.85 12.53 6.19
C LYS A 46 -18.68 11.32 7.11
N VAL A 47 -17.47 10.98 7.54
CA VAL A 47 -17.27 10.01 8.63
C VAL A 47 -17.40 10.71 9.98
N ASP A 48 -18.24 10.17 10.87
CA ASP A 48 -18.44 10.69 12.23
C ASP A 48 -17.75 9.84 13.31
N SER A 49 -17.47 8.57 13.00
CA SER A 49 -16.84 7.63 13.91
C SER A 49 -16.12 6.52 13.16
N ILE A 50 -15.10 5.95 13.80
CA ILE A 50 -14.34 4.81 13.29
C ILE A 50 -14.34 3.73 14.37
N ASP A 51 -14.69 2.51 13.98
CA ASP A 51 -14.52 1.33 14.80
C ASP A 51 -13.27 0.57 14.34
N MET A 52 -12.24 0.53 15.20
CA MET A 52 -10.95 -0.08 14.91
C MET A 52 -10.91 -1.50 15.45
N HIS A 53 -10.63 -2.47 14.58
CA HIS A 53 -10.49 -3.88 14.93
C HIS A 53 -9.03 -4.28 14.76
N PHE A 54 -8.35 -4.55 15.87
CA PHE A 54 -6.96 -4.95 15.91
C PHE A 54 -6.86 -6.48 15.96
N PHE A 55 -6.21 -7.08 14.96
CA PHE A 55 -6.05 -8.53 14.87
C PHE A 55 -4.67 -8.93 15.42
N PRO A 56 -4.59 -9.75 16.47
CA PRO A 56 -3.32 -10.25 16.99
C PRO A 56 -2.67 -11.28 16.04
N ASP A 57 -3.50 -12.05 15.32
CA ASP A 57 -3.11 -12.94 14.22
C ASP A 57 -3.94 -12.60 12.98
N ILE A 58 -3.26 -12.30 11.89
CA ILE A 58 -3.86 -11.95 10.60
C ILE A 58 -4.62 -13.12 9.94
N ASN A 59 -4.20 -14.34 10.25
CA ASN A 59 -4.80 -15.57 9.72
C ASN A 59 -6.04 -15.98 10.52
N ASP A 60 -6.20 -15.45 11.74
CA ASP A 60 -7.39 -15.67 12.57
C ASP A 60 -8.15 -14.36 12.83
N GLN A 61 -8.98 -13.99 11.86
CA GLN A 61 -9.80 -12.77 11.95
C GLN A 61 -11.03 -12.92 12.87
N LYS A 62 -11.18 -14.03 13.59
CA LYS A 62 -12.28 -14.22 14.55
C LYS A 62 -11.96 -13.59 15.91
N VAL A 63 -10.68 -13.48 16.24
CA VAL A 63 -10.21 -12.90 17.50
C VAL A 63 -9.67 -11.51 17.22
N TYR A 64 -10.27 -10.48 17.82
CA TYR A 64 -9.81 -9.11 17.66
C TYR A 64 -10.13 -8.27 18.89
N THR A 65 -9.35 -7.21 19.07
CA THR A 65 -9.63 -6.16 20.05
C THR A 65 -10.31 -4.99 19.33
N ARG A 66 -11.42 -4.52 19.90
CA ARG A 66 -12.24 -3.46 19.32
C ARG A 66 -12.01 -2.13 20.04
N LEU A 67 -11.90 -1.03 19.30
CA LEU A 67 -11.85 0.32 19.86
C LEU A 67 -12.63 1.31 18.98
N GLY A 68 -13.63 1.97 19.56
CA GLY A 68 -14.35 3.07 18.92
C GLY A 68 -13.59 4.39 19.05
N VAL A 69 -13.53 5.17 17.98
CA VAL A 69 -12.91 6.49 17.92
C VAL A 69 -13.87 7.49 17.29
N ASN A 70 -14.14 8.57 18.02
CA ASN A 70 -14.98 9.69 17.56
C ASN A 70 -14.17 11.00 17.47
N ASP A 71 -12.84 10.90 17.56
CA ASP A 71 -11.95 12.06 17.47
C ASP A 71 -11.94 12.59 16.04
N THR A 72 -12.49 13.79 15.84
CA THR A 72 -12.67 14.38 14.50
C THR A 72 -11.36 14.67 13.81
N GLY A 73 -10.30 15.01 14.56
CA GLY A 73 -8.96 15.27 14.03
C GLY A 73 -8.32 14.01 13.47
N PHE A 74 -8.36 12.91 14.23
CA PHE A 74 -7.88 11.62 13.79
C PHE A 74 -8.71 11.07 12.61
N ILE A 75 -10.04 11.20 12.66
CA ILE A 75 -10.91 10.81 11.56
C ILE A 75 -10.52 11.58 10.29
N HIS A 76 -10.41 12.91 10.36
CA HIS A 76 -9.97 13.73 9.25
C HIS A 76 -8.58 13.32 8.73
N GLN A 77 -7.64 13.04 9.64
CA GLN A 77 -6.31 12.56 9.27
C GLN A 77 -6.41 11.28 8.43
N ILE A 78 -7.17 10.29 8.88
CA ILE A 78 -7.31 9.01 8.18
C ILE A 78 -8.08 9.14 6.87
N THR A 79 -9.21 9.86 6.84
CA THR A 79 -10.14 9.83 5.72
C THR A 79 -9.85 10.86 4.64
N ILE A 80 -8.99 11.85 4.93
CA ILE A 80 -8.64 12.93 4.02
C ILE A 80 -7.12 13.02 3.90
N SER A 81 -6.39 13.37 4.97
CA SER A 81 -4.96 13.68 4.88
C SER A 81 -4.13 12.51 4.36
N GLU A 82 -4.27 11.33 4.97
CA GLU A 82 -3.53 10.12 4.58
C GLU A 82 -3.99 9.61 3.20
N MET A 83 -5.24 9.86 2.81
CA MET A 83 -5.76 9.44 1.48
C MET A 83 -5.12 10.23 0.33
N MET A 84 -4.48 11.37 0.60
CA MET A 84 -3.75 12.15 -0.41
C MET A 84 -2.28 11.73 -0.57
N ASN A 85 -1.78 10.81 0.25
CA ASN A 85 -0.41 10.35 0.15
C ASN A 85 -0.17 9.51 -1.10
N GLY A 86 1.11 9.33 -1.46
CA GLY A 86 1.51 8.52 -2.60
C GLY A 86 1.16 7.03 -2.44
N PHE A 87 0.92 6.36 -3.57
CA PHE A 87 0.65 4.93 -3.59
C PHE A 87 1.85 4.10 -3.13
N ALA A 88 1.56 2.98 -2.47
CA ALA A 88 2.52 1.93 -2.14
C ALA A 88 2.43 0.82 -3.20
N VAL A 89 3.46 0.70 -4.03
CA VAL A 89 3.55 -0.35 -5.05
C VAL A 89 4.14 -1.60 -4.39
N ASN A 90 3.42 -2.73 -4.46
CA ASN A 90 3.84 -4.03 -3.93
C ASN A 90 4.36 -4.06 -2.48
N PRO A 91 3.65 -3.48 -1.48
CA PRO A 91 4.07 -3.61 -0.10
C PRO A 91 3.93 -5.07 0.34
N SER A 92 4.99 -5.57 1.00
CA SER A 92 5.13 -6.94 1.50
C SER A 92 4.34 -7.22 2.79
N CYS A 93 3.62 -6.21 3.28
CA CYS A 93 2.98 -6.25 4.59
C CYS A 93 1.50 -6.61 4.50
N GLU A 94 1.05 -7.41 5.46
CA GLU A 94 -0.35 -7.74 5.67
C GLU A 94 -1.03 -6.70 6.56
N TYR A 95 -2.36 -6.60 6.46
CA TYR A 95 -3.14 -5.60 7.18
C TYR A 95 -3.57 -6.08 8.56
N ASP A 96 -2.84 -5.66 9.59
CA ASP A 96 -3.08 -6.03 10.98
C ASP A 96 -4.30 -5.37 11.64
N THR A 97 -4.95 -4.42 10.96
CA THR A 97 -6.08 -3.66 11.52
C THR A 97 -7.15 -3.39 10.46
N LYS A 98 -8.43 -3.39 10.86
CA LYS A 98 -9.54 -2.90 10.02
C LYS A 98 -10.20 -1.69 10.68
N PHE A 99 -10.46 -0.66 9.90
CA PHE A 99 -11.28 0.48 10.33
C PHE A 99 -12.62 0.40 9.64
N PHE A 100 -13.69 0.30 10.41
CA PHE A 100 -15.05 0.47 9.91
C PHE A 100 -15.45 1.93 10.14
N CYS A 101 -15.48 2.70 9.07
CA CYS A 101 -15.85 4.11 9.08
C CYS A 101 -17.37 4.23 9.00
N PHE A 102 -17.97 4.96 9.94
CA PHE A 102 -19.41 5.17 10.04
C PHE A 102 -19.81 6.60 9.70
N ALA A 103 -21.02 6.73 9.14
CA ALA A 103 -21.73 7.99 8.95
C ALA A 103 -23.21 7.77 9.28
N GLY A 104 -23.77 8.52 10.24
CA GLY A 104 -25.16 8.38 10.65
C GLY A 104 -25.52 6.97 11.11
N GLY A 105 -24.57 6.27 11.76
CA GLY A 105 -24.75 4.91 12.25
C GLY A 105 -24.62 3.79 11.19
N GLN A 106 -24.28 4.12 9.95
CA GLN A 106 -24.08 3.13 8.88
C GLN A 106 -22.60 3.06 8.47
N ILE A 107 -22.11 1.86 8.15
CA ILE A 107 -20.75 1.69 7.62
C ILE A 107 -20.70 2.25 6.20
N VAL A 108 -19.95 3.34 6.01
CA VAL A 108 -19.73 3.92 4.68
C VAL A 108 -18.49 3.37 4.02
N LYS A 109 -17.51 2.93 4.81
CA LYS A 109 -16.28 2.34 4.28
C LYS A 109 -15.57 1.44 5.27
N THR A 110 -14.86 0.44 4.74
CA THR A 110 -13.85 -0.31 5.48
C THR A 110 -12.46 0.00 4.91
N LEU A 111 -11.54 0.41 5.79
CA LEU A 111 -10.12 0.57 5.48
C LEU A 111 -9.33 -0.57 6.10
N TYR A 112 -8.31 -1.03 5.38
CA TYR A 112 -7.40 -2.07 5.83
C TYR A 112 -6.07 -1.40 6.16
N VAL A 113 -5.58 -1.55 7.38
CA VAL A 113 -4.43 -0.78 7.85
C VAL A 113 -3.33 -1.73 8.28
N ALA A 114 -2.13 -1.46 7.80
CA ALA A 114 -0.89 -2.03 8.28
C ALA A 114 -0.18 -0.92 9.06
N ALA A 115 0.07 -1.14 10.34
CA ALA A 115 0.72 -0.17 11.21
C ALA A 115 1.70 -0.81 12.21
N GLN A 116 1.64 -2.13 12.41
CA GLN A 116 2.32 -2.79 13.54
C GLN A 116 3.83 -2.89 13.39
N LYS A 117 4.31 -3.14 12.16
CA LYS A 117 5.74 -3.28 11.87
C LYS A 117 6.26 -1.94 11.38
N ASP A 118 7.44 -1.55 11.82
CA ASP A 118 8.05 -0.25 11.50
C ASP A 118 8.22 -0.01 9.99
N SER A 119 8.35 -1.08 9.20
CA SER A 119 8.46 -1.01 7.74
C SER A 119 7.10 -1.01 7.02
N CYS A 120 5.99 -1.06 7.75
CA CYS A 120 4.67 -1.38 7.23
C CYS A 120 3.63 -0.33 7.64
N HIS A 121 3.63 0.83 6.98
CA HIS A 121 2.68 1.92 7.23
C HIS A 121 1.85 2.17 5.98
N TYR A 122 0.72 1.47 5.86
CA TYR A 122 -0.12 1.53 4.67
C TYR A 122 -1.61 1.50 5.00
N ILE A 123 -2.40 2.19 4.18
CA ILE A 123 -3.86 2.09 4.17
C ILE A 123 -4.31 1.50 2.84
N GLY A 124 -5.04 0.39 2.91
CA GLY A 124 -5.60 -0.35 1.81
C GLY A 124 -7.10 -0.14 1.65
N TYR A 125 -7.54 -0.12 0.40
CA TYR A 125 -8.94 0.03 0.00
C TYR A 125 -9.37 -1.12 -0.92
N ILE A 126 -10.53 -1.71 -0.65
CA ILE A 126 -11.16 -2.69 -1.55
C ILE A 126 -12.07 -1.96 -2.54
N LYS A 127 -11.86 -2.22 -3.83
CA LYS A 127 -12.71 -1.84 -4.95
C LYS A 127 -13.12 -3.11 -5.70
N SER A 128 -14.31 -3.12 -6.29
CA SER A 128 -14.94 -4.25 -7.02
C SER A 128 -13.96 -5.31 -7.54
N GLY A 129 -13.85 -6.44 -6.82
CA GLY A 129 -13.00 -7.58 -7.20
C GLY A 129 -11.71 -7.79 -6.39
N GLY A 130 -11.25 -6.84 -5.56
CA GLY A 130 -10.07 -7.04 -4.71
C GLY A 130 -9.55 -5.80 -3.98
N VAL A 131 -8.46 -5.94 -3.21
CA VAL A 131 -7.73 -4.79 -2.63
C VAL A 131 -7.03 -4.06 -3.76
N ALA A 132 -7.65 -2.99 -4.26
CA ALA A 132 -7.24 -2.35 -5.50
C ALA A 132 -6.18 -1.27 -5.31
N VAL A 133 -6.08 -0.67 -4.11
CA VAL A 133 -5.22 0.49 -3.88
C VAL A 133 -4.60 0.43 -2.49
N LYS A 134 -3.30 0.73 -2.41
CA LYS A 134 -2.54 0.87 -1.16
C LYS A 134 -1.88 2.23 -1.14
N ILE A 135 -2.09 3.00 -0.09
CA ILE A 135 -1.53 4.34 0.10
C ILE A 135 -0.53 4.30 1.25
N LYS A 136 0.57 5.04 1.12
CA LYS A 136 1.54 5.21 2.21
C LYS A 136 0.89 5.98 3.36
N MET A 137 1.05 5.46 4.57
CA MET A 137 0.62 6.13 5.79
C MET A 137 1.83 6.77 6.47
N SER A 138 1.66 7.94 7.06
CA SER A 138 2.74 8.58 7.82
C SER A 138 3.11 7.81 9.09
N ASP A 139 4.38 7.88 9.48
CA ASP A 139 4.88 7.23 10.69
C ASP A 139 4.18 7.77 11.95
N SER A 140 3.84 9.05 11.99
CA SER A 140 3.11 9.64 13.10
C SER A 140 1.72 9.03 13.27
N THR A 141 1.01 8.80 12.16
CA THR A 141 -0.30 8.15 12.19
C THR A 141 -0.17 6.68 12.58
N ALA A 142 0.83 5.96 12.07
CA ALA A 142 1.12 4.58 12.46
C ALA A 142 1.40 4.45 13.97
N LEU A 143 2.25 5.33 14.51
CA LEU A 143 2.56 5.40 15.94
C LEU A 143 1.31 5.65 16.77
N PHE A 144 0.46 6.59 16.35
CA PHE A 144 -0.79 6.88 17.05
C PHE A 144 -1.75 5.67 17.05
N ILE A 145 -1.91 4.98 15.92
CA ILE A 145 -2.70 3.74 15.84
C ILE A 145 -2.16 2.67 16.80
N ASN A 146 -0.83 2.53 16.88
CA ASN A 146 -0.21 1.58 17.81
C ASN A 146 -0.38 2.00 19.28
N GLN A 147 -0.44 3.30 19.59
CA GLN A 147 -0.80 3.77 20.93
C GLN A 147 -2.24 3.42 21.27
N LEU A 148 -3.18 3.61 20.34
CA LEU A 148 -4.58 3.21 20.50
C LEU A 148 -4.72 1.70 20.71
N ARG A 149 -3.99 0.89 19.94
CA ARG A 149 -3.93 -0.57 20.11
C ARG A 149 -3.46 -1.00 21.50
N LYS A 150 -2.49 -0.30 22.08
CA LYS A 150 -2.00 -0.61 23.44
C LYS A 150 -3.03 -0.26 24.50
N LYS A 151 -3.85 0.78 24.29
CA LYS A 151 -4.91 1.21 25.21
C LYS A 151 -6.16 0.32 25.19
N SER A 152 -6.36 -0.45 24.11
CA SER A 152 -7.53 -1.32 23.97
C SER A 152 -7.34 -2.72 24.55
N ARG A 153 -6.12 -3.05 24.99
CA ARG A 153 -5.78 -4.26 25.75
C ARG A 153 -5.97 -4.02 27.24
#